data_AF-A0A2M8KW10-F1
#
_entry.id   AF-A0A2M8KW10-F1
#
_cell.length_a   1.000
_cell.length_b   1.000
_cell.length_c   1.000
_cell.angle_alpha   90.00
_cell.angle_beta   90.00
_cell.angle_gamma   90.00
#
_symmetry.space_group_name_H-M   'P 1'
#
loop_
_entity.id
_entity.type
_entity.pdbx_description
1 polymer ?
#
loop_
_entity_poly.entity_id
_entity_poly.type
_entity_poly.pdbx_seq_one_letter_code
_entity_poly.pdbx_strand_id
1 'polypeptide(L)'
;MPSKPTKKVSSVQKKTNPDIYRFIDFFVKTGEKILGKKPNVVRGKDGMLVSYALRTFPVGKLETLAVWFLVKKKKLRPLIGTMLSHTVLDELMRDMNHPGFWKEIDSLMDQYYPRMETPRMWQPFSYQDITTMKEDVAKIMRRFT
;
A
#
# COMPACT_ATOMS: atom_id res chain seq x y z
N MET A 1 -20.02 9.22 53.90
CA MET A 1 -20.16 9.23 52.43
C MET A 1 -19.07 8.34 51.84
N PRO A 2 -19.39 7.22 51.16
CA PRO A 2 -18.37 6.35 50.60
C PRO A 2 -17.92 6.85 49.22
N SER A 3 -16.63 7.15 49.12
CA SER A 3 -15.92 7.58 47.92
C SER A 3 -15.82 6.44 46.91
N LYS A 4 -16.35 6.63 45.69
CA LYS A 4 -16.18 5.67 44.58
C LYS A 4 -14.73 5.70 44.07
N PRO A 5 -14.05 4.56 43.93
CA PRO A 5 -12.73 4.53 43.30
C PRO A 5 -12.88 4.70 41.77
N THR A 6 -12.21 5.72 41.25
CA THR A 6 -12.07 6.04 39.83
C THR A 6 -11.29 4.93 39.12
N LYS A 7 -11.96 4.19 38.22
CA LYS A 7 -11.30 3.26 37.30
C LYS A 7 -10.33 4.04 36.40
N LYS A 8 -9.02 3.88 36.63
CA LYS A 8 -7.98 4.22 35.66
C LYS A 8 -8.20 3.34 34.42
N VAL A 9 -8.71 3.94 33.35
CA VAL A 9 -8.74 3.33 32.02
C VAL A 9 -7.30 3.35 31.52
N SER A 10 -6.60 2.24 31.67
CA SER A 10 -5.31 1.99 31.02
C SER A 10 -5.53 2.02 29.51
N SER A 11 -5.09 3.11 28.88
CA SER A 11 -5.06 3.24 27.43
C SER A 11 -4.11 2.19 26.87
N VAL A 12 -4.66 1.12 26.29
CA VAL A 12 -3.90 0.15 25.51
C VAL A 12 -3.30 0.92 24.34
N GLN A 13 -2.03 1.30 24.45
CA GLN A 13 -1.25 1.82 23.34
C GLN A 13 -1.22 0.72 22.28
N LYS A 14 -2.07 0.83 21.25
CA LYS A 14 -1.99 -0.04 20.08
C LYS A 14 -0.57 0.10 19.53
N LYS A 15 0.25 -0.95 19.70
CA LYS A 15 1.52 -1.10 18.98
C LYS A 15 1.20 -0.90 17.51
N THR A 16 1.58 0.25 16.98
CA THR A 16 1.34 0.55 15.58
C THR A 16 2.32 -0.30 14.78
N ASN A 17 1.82 -1.10 13.85
CA ASN A 17 2.66 -2.01 13.08
C ASN A 17 3.76 -1.18 12.37
N PRO A 18 5.05 -1.43 12.64
CA PRO A 18 6.15 -0.66 12.03
C PRO A 18 6.15 -0.73 10.51
N ASP A 19 5.59 -1.80 9.93
CA ASP A 19 5.44 -1.96 8.48
C ASP A 19 4.52 -0.91 7.85
N ILE A 20 3.51 -0.43 8.58
CA ILE A 20 2.61 0.62 8.09
C ILE A 20 3.40 1.91 7.86
N TYR A 21 4.21 2.30 8.85
CA TYR A 21 5.04 3.50 8.75
C TYR A 21 6.11 3.35 7.68
N ARG A 22 6.78 2.18 7.63
CA ARG A 22 7.78 1.87 6.60
C ARG A 22 7.19 2.03 5.20
N PHE A 23 6.01 1.45 4.94
CA PHE A 23 5.38 1.54 3.63
C PHE A 23 4.93 2.97 3.30
N ILE A 24 4.33 3.70 4.25
CA ILE A 24 3.90 5.08 4.00
C ILE A 24 5.10 5.98 3.70
N ASP A 25 6.19 5.85 4.46
CA ASP A 25 7.44 6.57 4.21
C ASP A 25 8.02 6.24 2.84
N PHE A 26 8.04 4.94 2.48
CA PHE A 26 8.42 4.48 1.15
C PHE A 26 7.56 5.13 0.05
N PHE A 27 6.24 5.11 0.19
CA PHE A 27 5.30 5.65 -0.79
C PHE A 27 5.53 7.15 -1.02
N VAL A 28 5.75 7.89 0.07
CA VAL A 28 6.02 9.33 0.04
C VAL A 28 7.34 9.64 -0.65
N LYS A 29 8.45 9.01 -0.22
CA LYS A 29 9.79 9.23 -0.77
C LYS A 29 9.85 8.85 -2.25
N THR A 30 9.29 7.69 -2.59
CA THR A 30 9.28 7.17 -3.95
C THR A 30 8.39 8.01 -4.86
N GLY A 31 7.22 8.44 -4.35
CA GLY A 31 6.34 9.34 -5.09
C GLY A 31 6.96 10.70 -5.33
N GLU A 32 7.69 11.26 -4.37
CA GLU A 32 8.44 12.50 -4.55
C GLU A 32 9.53 12.34 -5.62
N LYS A 33 10.28 11.24 -5.61
CA LYS A 33 11.30 10.92 -6.63
C LYS A 33 10.72 10.75 -8.03
N ILE A 34 9.57 10.09 -8.17
CA ILE A 34 8.96 9.78 -9.49
C ILE A 34 8.15 10.95 -10.06
N LEU A 35 7.39 11.64 -9.20
CA LEU A 35 6.44 12.67 -9.61
C LEU A 35 6.98 14.09 -9.46
N GLY A 36 8.14 14.27 -8.80
CA GLY A 36 8.70 15.57 -8.46
C GLY A 36 7.87 16.33 -7.41
N LYS A 37 6.90 15.66 -6.78
CA LYS A 37 6.03 16.26 -5.75
C LYS A 37 5.67 15.23 -4.70
N LYS A 38 5.57 15.68 -3.45
CA LYS A 38 5.21 14.84 -2.32
C LYS A 38 3.76 14.35 -2.42
N PRO A 39 3.50 13.03 -2.42
CA PRO A 39 2.15 12.49 -2.33
C PRO A 39 1.43 12.94 -1.07
N ASN A 40 0.12 13.17 -1.15
CA ASN A 40 -0.68 13.51 0.02
C ASN A 40 -1.07 12.22 0.78
N VAL A 41 -0.89 12.24 2.11
CA VAL A 41 -1.22 11.12 3.00
C VAL A 41 -2.22 11.60 4.04
N VAL A 42 -3.40 10.96 4.06
CA VAL A 42 -4.46 11.25 5.03
C VAL A 42 -4.23 10.41 6.27
N ARG A 43 -3.78 11.07 7.36
CA ARG A 43 -3.55 10.42 8.66
C ARG A 43 -4.79 9.65 9.12
N GLY A 44 -4.58 8.46 9.68
CA GLY A 44 -5.65 7.58 10.12
C GLY A 44 -6.24 6.75 8.97
N LYS A 45 -6.81 7.41 7.95
CA LYS A 45 -7.43 6.73 6.79
C LYS A 45 -6.40 5.87 6.04
N ASP A 46 -5.30 6.47 5.60
CA ASP A 46 -4.30 5.74 4.82
C ASP A 46 -3.55 4.72 5.68
N GLY A 47 -3.32 5.02 6.97
CA GLY A 47 -2.76 4.05 7.92
C GLY A 47 -3.65 2.80 8.07
N MET A 48 -4.98 2.98 8.07
CA MET A 48 -5.93 1.87 8.09
C MET A 48 -5.87 1.09 6.78
N LEU A 49 -5.93 1.76 5.62
CA LEU A 49 -5.85 1.10 4.32
C LEU A 49 -4.57 0.27 4.17
N VAL A 50 -3.42 0.84 4.55
CA VAL A 50 -2.13 0.11 4.55
C VAL A 50 -2.17 -1.05 5.53
N SER A 51 -2.70 -0.87 6.74
CA SER A 51 -2.81 -1.96 7.71
C SER A 51 -3.60 -3.15 7.19
N TYR A 52 -4.64 -2.92 6.38
CA TYR A 52 -5.41 -4.00 5.77
C TYR A 52 -4.68 -4.58 4.57
N ALA A 53 -4.10 -3.73 3.73
CA ALA A 53 -3.34 -4.19 2.59
C ALA A 53 -2.19 -5.11 3.02
N LEU A 54 -1.55 -4.80 4.15
CA LEU A 54 -0.48 -5.61 4.74
C LEU A 54 -0.92 -6.97 5.29
N ARG A 55 -2.24 -7.24 5.42
CA ARG A 55 -2.74 -8.58 5.76
C ARG A 55 -2.68 -9.53 4.57
N THR A 56 -2.74 -8.99 3.37
CA THR A 56 -2.80 -9.74 2.11
C THR A 56 -1.46 -9.69 1.39
N PHE A 57 -0.78 -8.54 1.44
CA PHE A 57 0.49 -8.31 0.79
C PHE A 57 1.59 -8.04 1.82
N PRO A 58 2.68 -8.83 1.82
CA PRO A 58 3.92 -8.40 2.47
C PRO A 58 4.36 -7.02 1.96
N VAL A 59 5.07 -6.26 2.79
CA VAL A 59 5.48 -4.88 2.48
C VAL A 59 6.15 -4.77 1.11
N GLY A 60 7.06 -5.68 0.75
CA GLY A 60 7.74 -5.64 -0.55
C GLY A 60 6.80 -5.80 -1.75
N LYS A 61 5.70 -6.54 -1.61
CA LYS A 61 4.65 -6.58 -2.65
C LYS A 61 3.96 -5.23 -2.73
N LEU A 62 3.62 -4.63 -1.60
CA LEU A 62 2.94 -3.33 -1.56
C LEU A 62 3.84 -2.20 -2.11
N GLU A 63 5.14 -2.24 -1.84
CA GLU A 63 6.15 -1.34 -2.42
C GLU A 63 6.22 -1.47 -3.94
N THR A 64 6.19 -2.71 -4.44
CA THR A 64 6.16 -2.98 -5.89
C THR A 64 4.90 -2.41 -6.55
N LEU A 65 3.74 -2.57 -5.90
CA LEU A 65 2.48 -1.97 -6.35
C LEU A 65 2.57 -0.44 -6.39
N ALA A 66 3.17 0.17 -5.36
CA ALA A 66 3.36 1.61 -5.29
C ALA A 66 4.24 2.14 -6.42
N VAL A 67 5.36 1.48 -6.72
CA VAL A 67 6.24 1.88 -7.85
C VAL A 67 5.48 1.80 -9.16
N TRP A 68 4.82 0.67 -9.46
CA TRP A 68 4.02 0.54 -10.67
C TRP A 68 2.96 1.65 -10.78
N PHE A 69 2.20 1.89 -9.70
CA PHE A 69 1.16 2.91 -9.68
C PHE A 69 1.71 4.31 -9.93
N LEU A 70 2.78 4.69 -9.24
CA LEU A 70 3.39 6.02 -9.36
C LEU A 70 4.00 6.25 -10.76
N VAL A 71 4.54 5.21 -11.39
CA VAL A 71 5.13 5.30 -12.74
C VAL A 71 4.06 5.27 -13.83
N LYS A 72 3.09 4.35 -13.75
CA LYS A 72 2.13 4.08 -14.83
C LYS A 72 0.87 4.93 -14.73
N LYS A 73 0.48 5.33 -13.53
CA LYS A 73 -0.78 6.05 -13.28
C LYS A 73 -0.55 7.51 -12.89
N LYS A 74 0.43 8.16 -13.52
CA LYS A 74 0.80 9.58 -13.28
C LYS A 74 -0.35 10.59 -13.43
N LYS A 75 -1.39 10.25 -14.20
CA LYS A 75 -2.60 11.07 -14.38
C LYS A 75 -3.54 10.99 -13.19
N LEU A 76 -3.45 9.95 -12.36
CA LEU A 76 -4.26 9.79 -11.17
C LEU A 76 -3.65 10.56 -9.99
N ARG A 77 -4.48 10.88 -9.00
CA ARG A 77 -3.99 11.47 -7.75
C ARG A 77 -3.12 10.45 -7.02
N PRO A 78 -1.90 10.80 -6.58
CA PRO A 78 -0.99 9.88 -5.92
C PRO A 78 -1.41 9.68 -4.46
N LEU A 79 -2.52 8.98 -4.25
CA LEU A 79 -3.06 8.65 -2.94
C LEU A 79 -3.03 7.14 -2.75
N ILE A 80 -2.75 6.68 -1.54
CA ILE A 80 -2.78 5.24 -1.21
C ILE A 80 -4.17 4.65 -1.49
N GLY A 81 -5.24 5.35 -1.14
CA GLY A 81 -6.60 4.92 -1.48
C GLY A 81 -6.88 4.84 -2.98
N THR A 82 -6.24 5.68 -3.81
CA THR A 82 -6.38 5.60 -5.27
C THR A 82 -5.62 4.41 -5.82
N MET A 83 -4.39 4.18 -5.35
CA MET A 83 -3.59 2.99 -5.69
C MET A 83 -4.33 1.69 -5.38
N LEU A 84 -5.05 1.65 -4.25
CA LEU A 84 -5.81 0.49 -3.80
C LEU A 84 -7.25 0.43 -4.33
N SER A 85 -7.64 1.36 -5.20
CA SER A 85 -8.99 1.38 -5.78
C SER A 85 -9.23 0.19 -6.70
N HIS A 86 -10.49 -0.25 -6.82
CA HIS A 86 -10.86 -1.37 -7.69
C HIS A 86 -10.38 -1.18 -9.12
N THR A 87 -10.56 0.01 -9.68
CA THR A 87 -10.15 0.34 -11.05
C THR A 87 -8.64 0.13 -11.24
N VAL A 88 -7.82 0.63 -10.32
CA VAL A 88 -6.36 0.48 -10.41
C VAL A 88 -5.93 -0.97 -10.24
N LEU A 89 -6.57 -1.72 -9.32
CA LEU A 89 -6.29 -3.13 -9.12
C LEU A 89 -6.74 -4.01 -10.31
N ASP A 90 -7.85 -3.66 -10.97
CA ASP A 90 -8.29 -4.34 -12.20
C ASP A 90 -7.36 -4.08 -13.38
N GLU A 91 -6.85 -2.85 -13.50
CA GLU A 91 -5.81 -2.54 -14.49
C GLU A 91 -4.52 -3.31 -14.22
N LEU A 92 -4.11 -3.43 -12.95
CA LEU A 92 -2.96 -4.26 -12.58
C LEU A 92 -3.14 -5.71 -13.01
N MET A 93 -4.31 -6.31 -12.75
CA MET A 93 -4.60 -7.70 -13.16
C MET A 93 -4.48 -7.89 -14.66
N ARG A 94 -4.95 -6.91 -15.46
CA ARG A 94 -4.81 -6.93 -16.91
C ARG A 94 -3.35 -6.81 -17.33
N ASP A 95 -2.63 -5.85 -16.76
CA ASP A 95 -1.24 -5.58 -17.10
C ASP A 95 -0.32 -6.78 -16.77
N MET A 96 -0.62 -7.50 -15.69
CA MET A 96 0.12 -8.71 -15.28
C MET A 96 0.14 -9.84 -16.32
N ASN A 97 -0.83 -9.88 -17.24
CA ASN A 97 -0.86 -10.85 -18.32
C ASN A 97 -0.01 -10.47 -19.52
N HIS A 98 0.44 -9.21 -19.61
CA HIS A 98 1.20 -8.78 -20.77
C HIS A 98 2.62 -9.37 -20.76
N PRO A 99 3.09 -9.90 -21.91
CA PRO A 99 4.46 -10.34 -22.05
C PRO A 99 5.43 -9.21 -21.68
N GLY A 100 6.37 -9.50 -20.77
CA GLY A 100 7.37 -8.53 -20.33
C GLY A 100 6.94 -7.61 -19.18
N PHE A 101 5.69 -7.67 -18.71
CA PHE A 101 5.23 -6.88 -17.56
C PHE A 101 6.16 -7.04 -16.35
N TRP A 102 6.47 -8.27 -15.96
CA TRP A 102 7.31 -8.55 -14.79
C TRP A 102 8.74 -8.04 -14.96
N LYS A 103 9.31 -8.14 -16.17
CA LYS A 103 10.64 -7.61 -16.49
C LYS A 103 10.65 -6.09 -16.38
N GLU A 104 9.58 -5.42 -16.81
CA GLU A 104 9.44 -3.98 -16.65
C GLU A 104 9.36 -3.61 -15.17
N ILE A 105 8.52 -4.29 -14.39
CA ILE A 105 8.40 -4.05 -12.94
C ILE A 105 9.75 -4.17 -12.24
N ASP A 106 10.52 -5.20 -12.56
CA ASP A 106 11.86 -5.40 -11.99
C ASP A 106 12.80 -4.24 -12.33
N SER A 107 12.81 -3.82 -13.60
CA SER A 107 13.60 -2.67 -14.05
C SER A 107 13.19 -1.38 -13.32
N LEU A 108 11.89 -1.18 -13.08
CA LEU A 108 11.38 -0.03 -12.33
C LEU A 108 11.79 -0.10 -10.85
N MET A 109 11.73 -1.29 -10.25
CA MET A 109 12.19 -1.49 -8.88
C MET A 109 13.68 -1.18 -8.77
N ASP A 110 14.53 -1.67 -9.67
CA ASP A 110 15.96 -1.39 -9.66
C ASP A 110 16.26 0.11 -9.82
N GLN A 111 15.53 0.80 -10.70
CA GLN A 111 15.72 2.23 -10.94
C GLN A 111 15.32 3.09 -9.72
N TYR A 112 14.16 2.81 -9.14
CA TYR A 112 13.58 3.68 -8.11
C TYR A 112 13.91 3.24 -6.69
N TYR A 113 14.15 1.95 -6.50
CA TYR A 113 14.42 1.31 -5.22
C TYR A 113 15.41 0.13 -5.38
N PRO A 114 16.69 0.43 -5.70
CA PRO A 114 17.72 -0.61 -5.85
C PRO A 114 17.85 -1.39 -4.55
N ARG A 115 17.39 -2.64 -4.56
CA ARG A 115 17.38 -3.51 -3.36
C ARG A 115 18.78 -4.13 -3.23
N MET A 116 19.31 -4.19 -2.00
CA MET A 116 20.60 -4.85 -1.76
C MET A 116 20.54 -6.37 -1.95
N GLU A 117 19.35 -6.96 -1.75
CA GLU A 117 19.10 -8.39 -1.95
C GLU A 117 17.74 -8.58 -2.63
N THR A 118 17.75 -8.97 -3.91
CA THR A 118 16.55 -9.43 -4.60
C THR A 118 16.52 -10.95 -4.61
N PRO A 119 15.44 -11.61 -4.13
CA PRO A 119 15.05 -12.88 -4.73
C PRO A 119 14.83 -12.62 -6.22
N ARG A 120 15.51 -13.36 -7.10
CA ARG A 120 15.26 -13.30 -8.55
C ARG A 120 13.76 -13.46 -8.78
N MET A 121 13.11 -12.41 -9.30
CA MET A 121 11.71 -12.33 -9.72
C MET A 121 10.94 -13.67 -9.69
N TRP A 122 10.07 -13.81 -8.70
CA TRP A 122 8.90 -14.69 -8.78
C TRP A 122 7.69 -13.77 -8.71
N GLN A 123 6.73 -13.95 -9.63
CA GLN A 123 5.52 -13.14 -9.76
C GLN A 123 4.98 -12.72 -8.38
N PRO A 124 5.17 -11.46 -7.95
CA PRO A 124 4.86 -11.09 -6.58
C PRO A 124 3.36 -11.15 -6.31
N PHE A 125 2.49 -11.03 -7.31
CA PHE A 125 1.04 -11.00 -7.11
C PHE A 125 0.38 -12.20 -7.77
N SER A 126 -0.55 -12.85 -7.07
CA SER A 126 -1.53 -13.75 -7.66
C SER A 126 -2.85 -13.02 -7.95
N TYR A 127 -3.67 -13.55 -8.86
CA TYR A 127 -5.03 -13.07 -9.10
C TYR A 127 -5.90 -13.10 -7.83
N GLN A 128 -5.71 -14.14 -7.02
CA GLN A 128 -6.42 -14.31 -5.76
C GLN A 128 -6.03 -13.24 -4.74
N ASP A 129 -4.74 -12.89 -4.68
CA ASP A 129 -4.28 -11.83 -3.78
C ASP A 129 -4.94 -10.49 -4.14
N ILE A 130 -5.02 -10.15 -5.43
CA ILE A 130 -5.62 -8.90 -5.88
C ILE A 130 -7.14 -8.89 -5.65
N THR A 131 -7.81 -10.01 -5.89
CA THR A 131 -9.25 -10.15 -5.62
C THR A 131 -9.56 -9.95 -4.13
N THR A 132 -8.77 -10.59 -3.26
CA THR A 132 -8.90 -10.43 -1.80
C THR A 132 -8.66 -8.98 -1.38
N MET A 133 -7.66 -8.32 -1.97
CA MET A 133 -7.39 -6.90 -1.72
C MET A 133 -8.58 -6.01 -2.08
N LYS A 134 -9.19 -6.23 -3.26
CA LYS A 134 -10.36 -5.46 -3.71
C LYS A 134 -11.49 -5.57 -2.69
N GLU A 135 -11.79 -6.76 -2.20
CA GLU A 135 -12.85 -6.97 -1.20
C GLU A 135 -12.56 -6.24 0.11
N ASP A 136 -11.34 -6.35 0.62
CA ASP A 136 -10.96 -5.76 1.90
C ASP A 136 -10.93 -4.23 1.85
N VAL A 137 -10.41 -3.65 0.77
CA VAL A 137 -10.45 -2.21 0.57
C VAL A 137 -11.88 -1.70 0.43
N ALA A 138 -12.75 -2.43 -0.29
CA ALA A 138 -14.16 -2.07 -0.42
C ALA A 138 -14.89 -2.03 0.92
N LYS A 139 -14.65 -3.00 1.82
CA LYS A 139 -15.23 -3.02 3.17
C LYS A 139 -14.87 -1.77 3.98
N ILE A 140 -13.64 -1.27 3.82
CA ILE A 140 -13.16 -0.07 4.51
C ILE A 140 -13.77 1.18 3.90
N MET A 141 -13.74 1.29 2.57
CA MET A 141 -14.26 2.47 1.87
C MET A 141 -15.75 2.70 2.15
N ARG A 142 -16.54 1.61 2.30
CA ARG A 142 -17.95 1.68 2.73
C ARG A 142 -18.16 2.27 4.13
N ARG A 143 -17.15 2.26 5.00
CA ARG A 143 -17.23 2.89 6.34
C ARG A 143 -16.93 4.39 6.33
N PHE A 144 -16.38 4.89 5.23
CA PHE A 144 -16.00 6.29 5.03
C PHE A 144 -16.86 7.00 3.96
N THR A 145 -17.87 6.31 3.44
CA THR A 145 -18.87 6.85 2.51
C THR A 145 -20.14 7.11 3.29
#